data_AF-E9RST6-F1
#
_entry.id   AF-E9RST6-F1
#
_cell.length_a   1.000
_cell.length_b   1.000
_cell.length_c   1.000
_cell.angle_alpha   90.00
_cell.angle_beta   90.00
_cell.angle_gamma   90.00
#
_symmetry.space_group_name_H-M   'P 1'
#
loop_
_entity.id
_entity.type
_entity.pdbx_description
1 polymer ?
#
loop_
_entity_poly.entity_id
_entity_poly.type
_entity_poly.pdbx_seq_one_letter_code
_entity_poly.pdbx_strand_id
1 'polypeptide(L)'
;MLPKWKQGKYILALLFWILSLYDENEREVWSMALNDNIKKFREEKNLTQQQLADKLYVSRQTVCRWEKGSRCPDLITAKKLALELDVSVDELISDEDVKDLQVNYGIWKSERIKDKKHLQVLQKRILDFIQIVGAVFLAITILLRVQLDMRVPVWCTIICFIIVAGAFLCSFIVSKRLREM
;
A
#
# COMPACT_ATOMS: atom_id res chain seq x y z
N MET A 1 -51.08 4.94 5.27
CA MET A 1 -50.46 5.48 4.04
C MET A 1 -49.95 6.89 4.32
N LEU A 2 -48.63 7.08 4.39
CA LEU A 2 -48.02 8.38 4.71
C LEU A 2 -47.73 9.19 3.41
N PRO A 3 -47.92 10.52 3.41
CA PRO A 3 -47.86 11.36 2.21
C PRO A 3 -46.45 11.46 1.60
N LYS A 4 -46.37 11.40 0.27
CA LYS A 4 -45.14 11.27 -0.56
C LYS A 4 -44.09 12.39 -0.38
N TRP A 5 -44.46 13.52 0.20
CA TRP A 5 -43.57 14.67 0.45
C TRP A 5 -42.69 14.51 1.71
N LYS A 6 -42.98 13.52 2.57
CA LYS A 6 -42.13 13.19 3.73
C LYS A 6 -41.00 12.21 3.41
N GLN A 7 -41.07 11.47 2.28
CA GLN A 7 -40.08 10.44 1.92
C GLN A 7 -38.69 11.02 1.59
N GLY A 8 -38.63 12.21 0.98
CA GLY A 8 -37.35 12.88 0.67
C GLY A 8 -36.57 13.37 1.90
N LYS A 9 -37.26 13.63 3.02
CA LYS A 9 -36.60 14.01 4.29
C LYS A 9 -35.87 12.84 4.92
N TYR A 10 -36.40 11.62 4.79
CA TYR A 10 -35.75 10.41 5.29
C TYR A 10 -34.56 10.00 4.43
N ILE A 11 -34.60 10.21 3.11
CA ILE A 11 -33.46 9.92 2.22
C ILE A 11 -32.32 10.90 2.46
N LEU A 12 -32.60 12.20 2.62
CA LEU A 12 -31.59 13.20 2.99
C LEU A 12 -31.06 12.98 4.42
N ALA A 13 -31.92 12.59 5.36
CA ALA A 13 -31.50 12.23 6.71
C ALA A 13 -30.69 10.93 6.73
N LEU A 14 -31.01 9.92 5.90
CA LEU A 14 -30.21 8.71 5.75
C LEU A 14 -28.88 8.99 5.05
N LEU A 15 -28.86 9.82 4.00
CA LEU A 15 -27.62 10.24 3.35
C LEU A 15 -26.74 11.06 4.28
N PHE A 16 -27.33 11.93 5.10
CA PHE A 16 -26.62 12.67 6.14
C PHE A 16 -26.17 11.75 7.30
N TRP A 17 -26.95 10.76 7.69
CA TRP A 17 -26.59 9.77 8.71
C TRP A 17 -25.54 8.78 8.20
N ILE A 18 -25.58 8.41 6.91
CA ILE A 18 -24.59 7.56 6.24
C ILE A 18 -23.29 8.35 5.98
N LEU A 19 -23.36 9.63 5.59
CA LEU A 19 -22.19 10.52 5.50
C LEU A 19 -21.62 10.85 6.89
N SER A 20 -22.47 11.00 7.91
CA SER A 20 -22.07 11.15 9.32
C SER A 20 -21.50 9.85 9.90
N LEU A 21 -21.89 8.68 9.39
CA LEU A 21 -21.30 7.39 9.72
C LEU A 21 -20.06 7.06 8.88
N TYR A 22 -19.74 7.87 7.87
CA TYR A 22 -18.62 7.65 6.95
C TYR A 22 -17.48 8.65 7.11
N ASP A 23 -17.53 9.58 8.06
CA ASP A 23 -16.40 10.49 8.28
C ASP A 23 -16.32 11.01 9.72
N GLU A 24 -16.01 10.11 10.66
CA GLU A 24 -15.58 10.54 12.01
C GLU A 24 -14.52 9.62 12.66
N ASN A 25 -13.91 8.68 11.92
CA ASN A 25 -12.95 7.73 12.51
C ASN A 25 -11.60 7.60 11.78
N GLU A 26 -11.26 8.50 10.84
CA GLU A 26 -9.94 8.51 10.19
C GLU A 26 -9.16 9.83 10.36
N ARG A 27 -9.66 10.76 11.19
CA ARG A 27 -8.93 11.98 11.58
C ARG A 27 -8.70 12.10 13.07
N GLU A 28 -8.64 10.99 13.81
CA GLU A 28 -8.17 10.96 15.21
C GLU A 28 -7.09 9.91 15.49
N VAL A 29 -6.32 9.52 14.46
CA VAL A 29 -4.96 8.98 14.67
C VAL A 29 -3.97 10.15 14.71
N TRP A 30 -4.33 11.25 15.37
CA TRP A 30 -3.37 12.32 15.67
C TRP A 30 -2.60 11.85 16.90
N SER A 31 -1.40 11.34 16.65
CA SER A 31 -0.29 11.11 17.58
C SER A 31 -0.54 11.63 19.01
N MET A 32 -1.37 10.95 19.81
CA MET A 32 -1.61 11.31 21.22
C MET A 32 -0.28 11.44 21.95
N ALA A 33 0.71 10.70 21.49
CA ALA A 33 2.04 10.77 22.01
C ALA A 33 2.82 12.05 21.68
N LEU A 34 2.73 12.62 20.48
CA LEU A 34 3.56 13.80 20.13
C LEU A 34 3.08 15.05 20.88
N ASN A 35 1.77 15.29 20.93
CA ASN A 35 1.22 16.45 21.63
C ASN A 35 1.47 16.36 23.15
N ASP A 36 1.32 15.17 23.72
CA ASP A 36 1.59 14.92 25.14
C ASP A 36 3.08 15.03 25.46
N ASN A 37 3.96 14.52 24.58
CA ASN A 37 5.40 14.64 24.73
C ASN A 37 5.89 16.10 24.67
N ILE A 38 5.37 16.92 23.73
CA ILE A 38 5.71 18.35 23.65
C ILE A 38 5.37 19.04 24.97
N LYS A 39 4.18 18.77 25.52
CA LYS A 39 3.73 19.35 26.79
C LYS A 39 4.60 18.87 27.96
N LYS A 40 4.87 17.56 28.03
CA LYS A 40 5.69 16.93 29.07
C LYS A 40 7.09 17.53 29.12
N PHE A 41 7.81 17.53 28.00
CA PHE A 41 9.18 18.05 27.94
C PHE A 41 9.24 19.56 28.19
N ARG A 42 8.21 20.31 27.75
CA ARG A 42 8.09 21.75 28.08
C ARG A 42 8.01 21.96 29.60
N GLU A 43 7.21 21.16 30.29
CA GLU A 43 7.02 21.24 31.73
C GLU A 43 8.28 20.81 32.50
N GLU A 44 9.00 19.78 32.03
CA GLU A 44 10.28 19.36 32.59
C GLU A 44 11.36 20.46 32.49
N LYS A 45 11.34 21.25 31.42
CA LYS A 45 12.21 22.44 31.26
C LYS A 45 11.67 23.70 31.97
N ASN A 46 10.56 23.60 32.69
CA ASN A 46 9.88 24.71 33.38
C ASN A 46 9.54 25.90 32.45
N LEU A 47 9.24 25.63 31.19
CA LEU A 47 8.89 26.65 30.21
C LEU A 47 7.38 26.88 30.16
N THR A 48 6.95 28.13 30.06
CA THR A 48 5.57 28.46 29.67
C THR A 48 5.36 28.26 28.17
N GLN A 49 4.11 28.08 27.74
CA GLN A 49 3.77 28.02 26.30
C GLN A 49 4.22 29.28 25.54
N GLN A 50 4.25 30.44 26.21
CA GLN A 50 4.73 31.68 25.60
C GLN A 50 6.25 31.63 25.41
N GLN A 51 7.01 31.23 26.44
CA GLN A 51 8.47 31.13 26.36
C GLN A 51 8.94 30.12 25.31
N LEU A 52 8.25 28.98 25.18
CA LEU A 52 8.55 28.00 24.13
C LEU A 52 8.24 28.57 22.73
N ALA A 53 7.14 29.32 22.60
CA ALA A 53 6.77 29.97 21.34
C ALA A 53 7.80 31.03 20.92
N ASP A 54 8.28 31.83 21.87
CA ASP A 54 9.28 32.87 21.64
C ASP A 54 10.61 32.26 21.16
N LYS A 55 11.05 31.17 21.79
CA LYS A 55 12.25 30.41 21.38
C LYS A 55 12.15 29.82 19.98
N LEU A 56 10.97 29.37 19.59
CA LEU A 56 10.72 28.74 18.30
C LEU A 56 10.32 29.73 17.19
N TYR A 57 10.20 31.02 17.51
CA TYR A 57 9.72 32.08 16.61
C TYR A 57 8.33 31.78 16.03
N VAL A 58 7.43 31.26 16.87
CA VAL A 58 6.03 30.99 16.51
C VAL A 58 5.08 31.67 17.49
N SER A 59 3.78 31.72 17.15
CA SER A 59 2.79 32.26 18.08
C SER A 59 2.47 31.26 19.19
N ARG A 60 2.15 31.76 20.39
CA ARG A 60 1.68 30.92 21.52
C ARG A 60 0.48 30.03 21.15
N GLN A 61 -0.42 30.55 20.30
CA GLN A 61 -1.56 29.79 19.79
C GLN A 61 -1.12 28.57 18.99
N THR A 62 0.00 28.65 18.27
CA THR A 62 0.55 27.54 17.50
C THR A 62 1.03 26.42 18.44
N VAL A 63 1.79 26.76 19.48
CA VAL A 63 2.21 25.80 20.53
C VAL A 63 0.99 25.18 21.22
N CYS A 64 -0.01 25.98 21.58
CA CYS A 64 -1.24 25.48 22.18
C CYS A 64 -1.99 24.49 21.27
N ARG A 65 -2.01 24.73 19.95
CA ARG A 65 -2.63 23.82 18.98
C ARG A 65 -1.86 22.51 18.84
N TRP A 66 -0.53 22.56 18.93
CA TRP A 66 0.32 21.37 18.94
C TRP A 66 0.07 20.52 20.19
N GLU A 67 0.09 21.12 21.38
CA GLU A 67 -0.17 20.41 22.64
C GLU A 67 -1.60 19.85 22.74
N LYS A 68 -2.55 20.40 21.99
CA LYS A 68 -3.93 19.91 21.89
C LYS A 68 -4.15 18.88 20.78
N GLY A 69 -3.13 18.53 19.99
CA GLY A 69 -3.26 17.61 18.84
C GLY A 69 -4.02 18.19 17.63
N SER A 70 -4.63 19.38 17.75
CA SER A 70 -5.40 20.03 16.67
C SER A 70 -4.56 20.44 15.45
N ARG A 71 -3.23 20.43 15.55
CA ARG A 71 -2.30 20.69 14.45
C ARG A 71 -0.97 20.01 14.77
N CYS A 72 -0.27 19.49 13.76
CA CYS A 72 1.10 19.00 13.93
C CYS A 72 2.14 20.08 13.53
N PRO A 73 3.31 20.10 14.19
CA PRO A 73 4.46 20.87 13.71
C PRO A 73 4.98 20.27 12.40
N ASP A 74 5.46 21.12 11.49
CA ASP A 74 6.20 20.67 10.30
C ASP A 74 7.54 20.02 10.72
N LEU A 75 8.14 19.20 9.86
CA LEU A 75 9.38 18.46 10.12
C LEU A 75 10.52 19.38 10.61
N ILE A 76 10.68 20.55 9.99
CA ILE A 76 11.69 21.53 10.40
C ILE A 76 11.40 22.05 11.81
N THR A 77 10.12 22.24 12.13
CA THR A 77 9.68 22.76 13.43
C THR A 77 9.77 21.69 14.51
N ALA A 78 9.45 20.44 14.20
CA ALA A 78 9.66 19.29 15.07
C ALA A 78 11.14 19.11 15.43
N LYS A 79 12.04 19.30 14.47
CA LYS A 79 13.49 19.29 14.73
C LYS A 79 13.92 20.43 15.65
N LYS A 80 13.38 21.64 15.46
CA LYS A 80 13.64 22.77 16.37
C LYS A 80 13.08 22.54 17.77
N LEU A 81 11.88 21.96 17.87
CA LEU A 81 11.27 21.55 19.14
C LEU A 81 12.18 20.58 19.88
N ALA A 82 12.66 19.53 19.20
CA ALA A 82 13.59 18.55 19.77
C ALA A 82 14.86 19.22 20.31
N LEU A 83 15.46 20.15 19.55
CA LEU A 83 16.63 20.91 19.99
C LEU A 83 16.36 21.83 21.19
N GLU A 84 15.25 22.58 21.21
CA GLU A 84 14.92 23.49 22.32
C GLU A 84 14.51 22.75 23.59
N LEU A 85 13.89 21.58 23.44
CA LEU A 85 13.48 20.70 24.53
C LEU A 85 14.60 19.75 24.97
N ASP A 86 15.73 19.72 24.26
CA ASP A 86 16.93 18.92 24.55
C ASP A 86 16.65 17.41 24.53
N VAL A 87 15.84 16.99 23.54
CA VAL A 87 15.46 15.59 23.30
C VAL A 87 15.74 15.22 21.85
N SER A 88 15.85 13.93 21.56
CA SER A 88 15.89 13.47 20.17
C SER A 88 14.51 13.61 19.50
N VAL A 89 14.49 13.69 18.17
CA VAL A 89 13.21 13.70 17.42
C VAL A 89 12.45 12.38 17.64
N ASP A 90 13.17 11.28 17.84
CA ASP A 90 12.61 9.96 18.13
C ASP A 90 12.05 9.86 19.56
N GLU A 91 12.55 10.63 20.52
CA GLU A 91 11.91 10.73 21.86
C GLU A 91 10.71 11.68 21.83
N LEU A 92 10.75 12.71 20.98
CA LEU A 92 9.65 13.64 20.79
C LEU A 92 8.44 12.95 20.14
N ILE A 93 8.69 12.08 19.16
CA ILE A 93 7.68 11.29 18.45
C ILE A 93 7.68 9.89 19.04
N SER A 94 6.65 9.49 19.80
CA SER A 94 6.67 8.16 20.43
C SER A 94 6.95 7.03 19.45
N ASP A 95 7.87 6.20 19.89
CA ASP A 95 8.33 4.98 19.26
C ASP A 95 7.18 3.99 19.00
N GLU A 96 6.07 4.04 19.77
CA GLU A 96 4.92 3.13 19.59
C GLU A 96 4.22 3.36 18.25
N ASP A 97 3.95 4.63 17.90
CA ASP A 97 3.34 5.01 16.62
C ASP A 97 4.26 4.64 15.44
N VAL A 98 5.58 4.82 15.63
CA VAL A 98 6.58 4.51 14.59
C VAL A 98 6.78 3.01 14.44
N LYS A 99 6.77 2.24 15.53
CA LYS A 99 6.89 0.77 15.51
C LYS A 99 5.72 0.14 14.79
N ASP A 100 4.49 0.57 15.07
CA ASP A 100 3.31 0.06 14.39
C ASP A 100 3.34 0.37 12.89
N LEU A 101 3.76 1.58 12.50
CA LEU A 101 3.93 1.95 11.09
C LEU A 101 5.04 1.15 10.41
N GLN A 102 6.21 0.97 11.05
CA GLN A 102 7.33 0.20 10.49
C GLN A 102 6.99 -1.28 10.37
N VAL A 103 6.34 -1.86 11.38
CA VAL A 103 5.86 -3.25 11.36
C VAL A 103 4.84 -3.42 10.25
N ASN A 104 3.81 -2.58 10.21
CA ASN A 104 2.77 -2.65 9.19
C ASN A 104 3.37 -2.48 7.79
N TYR A 105 4.19 -1.44 7.57
CA TYR A 105 4.90 -1.23 6.30
C TYR A 105 5.77 -2.43 5.93
N GLY A 106 6.46 -3.05 6.89
CA GLY A 106 7.21 -4.29 6.72
C GLY A 106 6.34 -5.45 6.26
N ILE A 107 5.16 -5.65 6.86
CA ILE A 107 4.19 -6.68 6.49
C ILE A 107 3.69 -6.45 5.05
N TRP A 108 3.15 -5.28 4.73
CA TRP A 108 2.66 -4.93 3.39
C TRP A 108 3.76 -5.05 2.32
N LYS A 109 4.98 -4.59 2.65
CA LYS A 109 6.14 -4.73 1.76
C LYS A 109 6.48 -6.20 1.55
N SER A 110 6.48 -7.02 2.60
CA SER A 110 6.77 -8.46 2.50
C SER A 110 5.73 -9.20 1.66
N GLU A 111 4.45 -8.84 1.80
CA GLU A 111 3.34 -9.46 1.09
C GLU A 111 3.42 -9.15 -0.41
N ARG A 112 3.62 -7.87 -0.76
CA ARG A 112 3.85 -7.45 -2.15
C ARG A 112 5.06 -8.15 -2.79
N ILE A 113 6.14 -8.33 -2.03
CA ILE A 113 7.35 -9.03 -2.51
C ILE A 113 7.05 -10.52 -2.73
N LYS A 114 6.31 -11.17 -1.82
CA LYS A 114 5.89 -12.58 -1.96
C LYS A 114 5.01 -12.78 -3.20
N ASP A 115 4.04 -11.89 -3.42
CA ASP A 115 3.15 -11.96 -4.58
C ASP A 115 3.92 -11.83 -5.89
N LYS A 116 4.82 -10.84 -6.01
CA LYS A 116 5.66 -10.68 -7.20
C LYS A 116 6.52 -11.91 -7.46
N LYS A 117 7.12 -12.51 -6.43
CA LYS A 117 7.91 -13.74 -6.55
C LYS A 117 7.06 -14.91 -7.05
N HIS A 118 5.85 -15.08 -6.51
CA HIS A 118 4.95 -16.16 -6.93
C HIS A 118 4.56 -16.03 -8.42
N LEU A 119 4.19 -14.82 -8.87
CA LEU A 119 3.88 -14.60 -10.29
C LEU A 119 5.09 -14.81 -11.21
N GLN A 120 6.29 -14.38 -10.79
CA GLN A 120 7.52 -14.63 -11.54
C GLN A 120 7.82 -16.13 -11.69
N VAL A 121 7.61 -16.93 -10.63
CA VAL A 121 7.79 -18.38 -10.68
C VAL A 121 6.79 -19.03 -11.63
N LEU A 122 5.52 -18.61 -11.60
CA LEU A 122 4.50 -19.11 -12.53
C LEU A 122 4.85 -18.77 -13.98
N GLN A 123 5.29 -17.55 -14.25
CA GLN A 123 5.72 -17.13 -15.59
C GLN A 123 6.88 -17.98 -16.10
N LYS A 124 7.90 -18.23 -15.26
CA LYS A 124 9.04 -19.07 -15.61
C LYS A 124 8.60 -20.51 -15.92
N ARG A 125 7.73 -21.10 -15.10
CA ARG A 125 7.18 -22.45 -15.34
C ARG A 125 6.42 -22.55 -16.66
N ILE A 126 5.64 -21.53 -17.02
CA ILE A 126 4.91 -21.52 -18.30
C ILE A 126 5.89 -21.44 -19.48
N LEU A 127 6.93 -20.62 -19.39
CA LEU A 127 7.95 -20.51 -20.45
C LEU A 127 8.72 -21.84 -20.62
N ASP A 128 9.15 -22.45 -19.52
CA ASP A 128 9.84 -23.75 -19.56
C ASP A 128 8.94 -24.83 -20.18
N PHE A 129 7.63 -24.83 -19.87
CA PHE A 129 6.66 -25.74 -20.48
C PHE A 129 6.53 -25.55 -22.00
N ILE A 130 6.42 -24.31 -22.47
CA ILE A 130 6.36 -24.00 -23.91
C ILE A 130 7.62 -24.51 -24.63
N GLN A 131 8.79 -24.31 -24.02
CA GLN A 131 10.06 -24.76 -24.60
C GLN A 131 10.15 -26.29 -24.70
N ILE A 132 9.73 -27.01 -23.66
CA ILE A 132 9.71 -28.48 -23.64
C ILE A 132 8.76 -29.02 -24.71
N VAL A 133 7.52 -28.52 -24.76
CA VAL A 133 6.52 -28.96 -25.75
C VAL A 133 7.00 -28.70 -27.18
N GLY A 134 7.59 -27.53 -27.43
CA GLY A 134 8.17 -27.19 -28.73
C GLY A 134 9.33 -28.10 -29.14
N ALA A 135 10.24 -28.42 -28.20
CA ALA A 135 11.37 -29.30 -28.46
C ALA A 135 10.91 -30.75 -28.76
N VAL A 136 9.95 -31.27 -28.00
CA VAL A 136 9.38 -32.61 -28.21
C VAL A 136 8.67 -32.69 -29.56
N PHE A 137 7.87 -31.68 -29.92
CA PHE A 137 7.18 -31.62 -31.20
C PHE A 137 8.15 -31.60 -32.39
N LEU A 138 9.22 -30.82 -32.29
CA LEU A 138 10.28 -30.80 -33.31
C LEU A 138 10.98 -32.15 -33.44
N ALA A 139 11.34 -32.79 -32.32
CA ALA A 139 11.99 -34.09 -32.32
C ALA A 139 11.11 -35.18 -32.97
N ILE A 140 9.82 -35.22 -32.62
CA ILE A 140 8.85 -36.17 -33.22
C ILE A 140 8.69 -35.90 -34.72
N THR A 141 8.60 -34.63 -35.12
CA THR A 141 8.46 -34.26 -36.54
C THR A 141 9.68 -34.71 -37.35
N ILE A 142 10.89 -34.50 -36.82
CA ILE A 142 12.15 -34.94 -37.45
C ILE A 142 12.18 -36.47 -37.54
N LEU A 143 11.82 -37.17 -36.46
CA LEU A 143 11.82 -38.63 -36.41
C LEU A 143 10.85 -39.23 -37.44
N LEU A 144 9.61 -38.75 -37.50
CA LEU A 144 8.60 -39.20 -38.47
C LEU A 144 9.05 -38.96 -39.91
N ARG A 145 9.73 -37.83 -40.18
CA ARG A 145 10.27 -37.50 -41.50
C ARG A 145 11.45 -38.38 -41.90
N VAL A 146 12.35 -38.68 -40.96
CA VAL A 146 13.59 -39.42 -41.24
C VAL A 146 13.37 -40.93 -41.32
N GLN A 147 12.55 -41.51 -40.43
CA GLN A 147 12.41 -42.96 -40.33
C GLN A 147 11.23 -43.55 -41.10
N LEU A 148 10.14 -42.79 -41.26
CA LEU A 148 8.87 -43.35 -41.75
C LEU A 148 8.45 -42.78 -43.11
N ASP A 149 9.15 -41.76 -43.62
CA ASP A 149 8.82 -41.02 -44.86
C ASP A 149 7.35 -40.54 -44.93
N MET A 150 6.68 -40.54 -43.78
CA MET A 150 5.27 -40.16 -43.64
C MET A 150 5.18 -38.66 -43.42
N ARG A 151 4.20 -38.02 -44.07
CA ARG A 151 3.84 -36.63 -43.76
C ARG A 151 3.07 -36.59 -42.44
N VAL A 152 3.50 -35.71 -41.53
CA VAL A 152 2.80 -35.46 -40.27
C VAL A 152 1.37 -34.96 -40.58
N PRO A 153 0.32 -35.54 -39.96
CA PRO A 153 -1.05 -35.08 -40.16
C PRO A 153 -1.21 -33.62 -39.74
N VAL A 154 -1.88 -32.83 -40.59
CA VAL A 154 -2.07 -31.38 -40.36
C VAL A 154 -2.78 -31.12 -39.03
N TRP A 155 -3.73 -31.96 -38.64
CA TRP A 155 -4.46 -31.85 -37.37
C TRP A 155 -3.53 -31.85 -36.14
N CYS A 156 -2.45 -32.63 -36.13
CA CYS A 156 -1.48 -32.66 -35.04
C CYS A 156 -0.72 -31.32 -34.91
N THR A 157 -0.40 -30.69 -36.03
CA THR A 157 0.27 -29.38 -36.05
C THR A 157 -0.65 -28.26 -35.54
N ILE A 158 -1.94 -28.32 -35.88
CA ILE A 158 -2.96 -27.38 -35.44
C ILE A 158 -3.17 -27.49 -33.92
N ILE A 159 -3.27 -28.72 -33.40
CA ILE A 159 -3.42 -28.96 -31.95
C ILE A 159 -2.21 -28.42 -31.17
N CYS A 160 -0.99 -28.67 -31.65
CA CYS A 160 0.23 -28.14 -31.02
C CYS A 160 0.23 -26.60 -31.00
N PHE A 161 -0.16 -25.97 -32.12
CA PHE A 161 -0.24 -24.51 -32.22
C PHE A 161 -1.26 -23.91 -31.25
N ILE A 162 -2.42 -24.54 -31.08
CA ILE A 162 -3.46 -24.11 -30.12
C ILE A 162 -2.93 -24.18 -28.68
N ILE A 163 -2.24 -25.26 -28.32
CA ILE A 163 -1.66 -25.43 -26.96
C ILE A 163 -0.60 -24.35 -26.69
N VAL A 164 0.30 -24.10 -27.64
CA VAL A 164 1.35 -23.08 -27.50
C VAL A 164 0.75 -21.67 -27.44
N ALA A 165 -0.24 -21.37 -28.29
CA ALA A 165 -0.93 -20.08 -28.28
C ALA A 165 -1.67 -19.82 -26.96
N GLY A 166 -2.35 -20.83 -26.41
CA GLY A 166 -3.00 -20.74 -25.10
C GLY A 166 -2.01 -20.49 -23.96
N ALA A 167 -0.89 -21.20 -23.94
CA ALA A 167 0.18 -20.99 -22.96
C ALA A 167 0.82 -19.59 -23.09
N PHE A 168 0.98 -19.08 -24.32
CA PHE A 168 1.48 -17.74 -24.59
C PHE A 168 0.51 -16.64 -24.13
N LEU A 169 -0.79 -16.81 -24.35
CA LEU A 169 -1.80 -15.87 -23.84
C LEU A 169 -1.81 -15.84 -22.30
N CYS A 170 -1.68 -17.00 -21.67
CA CYS A 170 -1.57 -17.10 -20.22
C CYS A 170 -0.31 -16.37 -19.70
N SER A 171 0.85 -16.57 -20.34
CA SER A 171 2.09 -15.88 -19.97
C SER A 171 1.97 -14.36 -20.18
N PHE A 172 1.30 -13.91 -21.24
CA PHE A 172 1.05 -12.51 -21.52
C PHE A 172 0.17 -11.85 -20.44
N ILE A 173 -0.92 -12.51 -20.03
CA ILE A 173 -1.80 -12.03 -18.95
C ILE A 173 -1.04 -11.91 -17.64
N VAL A 174 -0.25 -12.93 -17.28
CA VAL A 174 0.59 -12.92 -16.07
C VAL A 174 1.61 -11.78 -16.13
N SER A 175 2.24 -11.56 -17.29
CA SER A 175 3.21 -10.47 -17.48
C SER A 175 2.59 -9.07 -17.35
N LYS A 176 1.36 -8.89 -17.85
CA LYS A 176 0.63 -7.63 -17.73
C LYS A 176 0.29 -7.35 -16.27
N ARG A 177 -0.22 -8.35 -15.55
CA ARG A 177 -0.52 -8.24 -14.11
C ARG A 177 0.73 -7.96 -13.28
N LEU A 178 1.89 -8.52 -13.65
CA LEU A 178 3.16 -8.23 -12.98
C LEU A 178 3.62 -6.77 -13.16
N ARG A 179 3.31 -6.15 -14.31
CA ARG A 179 3.65 -4.75 -14.62
C ARG A 179 2.75 -3.75 -13.89
N GLU A 180 1.51 -4.12 -13.62
CA GLU A 180 0.52 -3.29 -12.92
C GLU A 180 0.73 -3.26 -11.39
N MET A 181 1.54 -4.16 -10.83
CA MET A 181 1.92 -4.22 -9.40
C MET A 181 3.29 -3.60 -9.12
#